data_AF-A0A831TNS1-F1
#
_entry.id   AF-A0A831TNS1-F1
#
_cell.length_a   1.000
_cell.length_b   1.000
_cell.length_c   1.000
_cell.angle_alpha   90.00
_cell.angle_beta   90.00
_cell.angle_gamma   90.00
#
_symmetry.space_group_name_H-M   'P 1'
#
loop_
_entity.id
_entity.type
_entity.pdbx_description
1 polymer ?
#
loop_
_entity_poly.entity_id
_entity_poly.type
_entity_poly.pdbx_seq_one_letter_code
_entity_poly.pdbx_strand_id
1 'polypeptide(L)'
;IGAEVELGQDVTVLAGSRIEGQSVVAEGAVIGPNTTLRNAQVGRDTRVEASVVEDSSIGERCTVGPFAHIRGGAVIGDECEVRNYAEVKNSRLGRGVKMHHFSYLGDAEVGDRTNIGAGTITCNYDGVAKHRTIIGRGVFIGSDTMLIAPVTVGDGAFTATGAVVTRDVPAGMSVRGVPAKPFERKERGQTSP
;
A
#
# COMPACT_ATOMS: atom_id res chain seq x y z
N ILE A 1 19.93 -5.26 17.68
CA ILE A 1 20.25 -4.38 16.54
C ILE A 1 21.51 -4.95 15.89
N GLY A 2 21.51 -5.12 14.57
CA GLY A 2 22.63 -5.71 13.82
C GLY A 2 23.83 -4.76 13.68
N ALA A 3 25.00 -5.32 13.31
CA ALA A 3 26.26 -4.58 13.26
C ALA A 3 26.35 -3.55 12.12
N GLU A 4 25.68 -3.81 11.00
CA GLU A 4 25.65 -2.94 9.81
C GLU A 4 24.45 -1.96 9.79
N VAL A 5 23.68 -1.91 10.89
CA VAL A 5 22.50 -1.06 10.97
C VAL A 5 22.91 0.39 11.24
N GLU A 6 22.34 1.31 10.47
CA GLU A 6 22.51 2.75 10.67
C GLU A 6 21.23 3.34 11.29
N LEU A 7 21.39 4.07 12.40
CA LEU A 7 20.31 4.78 13.07
C LEU A 7 20.62 6.29 13.10
N GLY A 8 19.67 7.09 12.64
CA GLY A 8 19.72 8.54 12.72
C GLY A 8 19.51 9.07 14.13
N GLN A 9 19.63 10.39 14.27
CA GLN A 9 19.37 11.08 15.53
C GLN A 9 17.91 10.89 15.99
N ASP A 10 17.67 10.81 17.30
CA ASP A 10 16.33 10.76 17.89
C ASP A 10 15.44 9.57 17.45
N VAL A 11 16.05 8.50 16.90
CA VAL A 11 15.37 7.24 16.62
C VAL A 11 14.96 6.56 17.92
N THR A 12 13.69 6.17 18.01
CA THR A 12 13.15 5.38 19.13
C THR A 12 12.95 3.93 18.70
N VAL A 13 13.57 2.99 19.41
CA VAL A 13 13.37 1.55 19.20
C VAL A 13 12.65 0.94 20.41
N LEU A 14 11.45 0.41 20.19
CA LEU A 14 10.59 -0.19 21.21
C LEU A 14 10.85 -1.69 21.36
N ALA A 15 10.46 -2.22 22.52
CA ALA A 15 10.72 -3.61 22.93
C ALA A 15 10.26 -4.65 21.90
N GLY A 16 11.02 -5.75 21.82
CA GLY A 16 10.74 -6.87 20.91
C GLY A 16 11.11 -6.62 19.44
N SER A 17 11.67 -5.45 19.10
CA SER A 17 12.03 -5.12 17.72
C SER A 17 13.42 -5.66 17.34
N ARG A 18 13.53 -6.18 16.12
CA ARG A 18 14.77 -6.60 15.46
C ARG A 18 15.03 -5.72 14.26
N ILE A 19 16.25 -5.18 14.19
CA ILE A 19 16.73 -4.39 13.05
C ILE A 19 18.04 -5.05 12.62
N GLU A 20 18.07 -5.54 11.39
CA GLU A 20 19.08 -6.48 10.87
C GLU A 20 19.52 -6.12 9.44
N GLY A 21 20.67 -6.68 9.03
CA GLY A 21 21.25 -6.45 7.70
C GLY A 21 21.66 -4.99 7.49
N GLN A 22 21.56 -4.53 6.25
CA GLN A 22 21.89 -3.16 5.83
C GLN A 22 20.72 -2.18 6.05
N SER A 23 20.02 -2.33 7.17
CA SER A 23 18.86 -1.47 7.46
C SER A 23 19.31 -0.08 7.89
N VAL A 24 18.61 0.94 7.39
CA VAL A 24 18.83 2.36 7.71
C VAL A 24 17.54 2.95 8.25
N VAL A 25 17.60 3.58 9.42
CA VAL A 25 16.44 4.25 10.05
C VAL A 25 16.79 5.71 10.26
N ALA A 26 16.08 6.60 9.57
CA ALA A 26 16.35 8.04 9.59
C ALA A 26 15.83 8.73 10.86
N GLU A 27 16.20 9.99 11.00
CA GLU A 27 15.93 10.85 12.16
C GLU A 27 14.47 10.84 12.61
N GLY A 28 14.24 10.79 13.92
CA GLY A 28 12.91 10.89 14.54
C GLY A 28 11.99 9.69 14.33
N ALA A 29 12.42 8.64 13.61
CA ALA A 29 11.60 7.47 13.36
C ALA A 29 11.37 6.61 14.62
N VAL A 30 10.22 5.93 14.66
CA VAL A 30 9.82 5.05 15.77
C VAL A 30 9.63 3.62 15.26
N ILE A 31 10.47 2.71 15.73
CA ILE A 31 10.44 1.30 15.33
C ILE A 31 9.95 0.45 16.51
N GLY A 32 8.84 -0.25 16.31
CA GLY A 32 8.28 -1.20 17.27
C GLY A 32 6.95 -0.78 17.89
N PRO A 33 6.47 -1.54 18.91
CA PRO A 33 7.10 -2.77 19.42
C PRO A 33 7.03 -3.92 18.41
N ASN A 34 7.73 -5.02 18.67
CA ASN A 34 7.65 -6.28 17.91
C ASN A 34 7.83 -6.13 16.39
N THR A 35 8.65 -5.19 15.95
CA THR A 35 8.90 -4.92 14.52
C THR A 35 10.17 -5.62 14.05
N THR A 36 10.13 -6.21 12.86
CA THR A 36 11.33 -6.76 12.21
C THR A 36 11.64 -5.96 10.96
N LEU A 37 12.83 -5.36 10.92
CA LEU A 37 13.41 -4.71 9.75
C LEU A 37 14.61 -5.54 9.28
N ARG A 38 14.62 -5.94 8.01
CA ARG A 38 15.75 -6.65 7.36
C ARG A 38 16.04 -6.00 6.02
N ASN A 39 17.24 -5.42 5.86
CA ASN A 39 17.61 -4.64 4.67
C ASN A 39 16.57 -3.58 4.32
N ALA A 40 16.04 -2.89 5.33
CA ALA A 40 14.95 -1.93 5.18
C ALA A 40 15.45 -0.49 5.32
N GLN A 41 14.92 0.40 4.48
CA GLN A 41 15.15 1.84 4.61
C GLN A 41 13.88 2.50 5.16
N VAL A 42 14.00 3.24 6.26
CA VAL A 42 12.88 3.92 6.91
C VAL A 42 13.17 5.43 6.99
N GLY A 43 12.30 6.24 6.38
CA GLY A 43 12.43 7.69 6.32
C GLY A 43 12.15 8.41 7.64
N ARG A 44 12.40 9.72 7.64
CA ARG A 44 12.28 10.59 8.81
C ARG A 44 10.87 10.57 9.38
N ASP A 45 10.76 10.64 10.71
CA ASP A 45 9.48 10.75 11.43
C ASP A 45 8.46 9.63 11.07
N THR A 46 8.95 8.50 10.55
CA THR A 46 8.11 7.36 10.20
C THR A 46 7.96 6.42 11.38
N ARG A 47 6.74 5.91 11.58
CA ARG A 47 6.43 4.91 12.59
C ARG A 47 6.16 3.56 11.94
N VAL A 48 6.85 2.53 12.40
CA VAL A 48 6.60 1.12 12.02
C VAL A 48 6.34 0.33 13.29
N GLU A 49 5.14 -0.21 13.45
CA GLU A 49 4.76 -0.97 14.65
C GLU A 49 4.29 -2.39 14.32
N ALA A 50 4.65 -3.36 15.16
CA ALA A 50 4.27 -4.77 15.07
C ALA A 50 4.25 -5.37 13.65
N SER A 51 5.22 -5.00 12.80
CA SER A 51 5.22 -5.30 11.36
C SER A 51 6.56 -5.84 10.88
N VAL A 52 6.56 -6.43 9.68
CA VAL A 52 7.77 -6.97 9.04
C VAL A 52 8.07 -6.20 7.76
N VAL A 53 9.29 -5.70 7.63
CA VAL A 53 9.78 -5.00 6.44
C VAL A 53 11.07 -5.68 5.98
N GLU A 54 11.07 -6.18 4.74
CA GLU A 54 12.17 -6.96 4.17
C GLU A 54 12.54 -6.42 2.79
N ASP A 55 13.82 -6.09 2.57
CA ASP A 55 14.37 -5.68 1.27
C ASP A 55 13.52 -4.59 0.60
N SER A 56 13.14 -3.54 1.36
CA SER A 56 12.14 -2.55 0.95
C SER A 56 12.41 -1.18 1.56
N SER A 57 11.75 -0.15 1.02
CA SER A 57 11.88 1.24 1.48
C SER A 57 10.54 1.85 1.87
N ILE A 58 10.56 2.65 2.94
CA ILE A 58 9.44 3.43 3.43
C ILE A 58 9.90 4.88 3.53
N GLY A 59 9.14 5.78 2.90
CA GLY A 59 9.41 7.22 2.90
C GLY A 59 9.24 7.88 4.26
N GLU A 60 9.19 9.20 4.24
CA GLU A 60 9.07 10.04 5.43
C GLU A 60 7.63 10.15 5.93
N ARG A 61 7.45 10.40 7.22
CA ARG A 61 6.15 10.69 7.86
C ARG A 61 5.09 9.63 7.56
N CYS A 62 5.51 8.37 7.40
CA CYS A 62 4.63 7.24 7.14
C CYS A 62 4.14 6.61 8.45
N THR A 63 2.98 5.96 8.39
CA THR A 63 2.51 5.08 9.46
C THR A 63 2.32 3.67 8.92
N VAL A 64 3.13 2.74 9.42
CA VAL A 64 3.10 1.32 9.03
C VAL A 64 2.70 0.44 10.21
N GLY A 65 1.72 -0.42 9.99
CA GLY A 65 1.24 -1.40 10.95
C GLY A 65 0.01 -0.97 11.78
N PRO A 66 -0.37 -1.80 12.76
CA PRO A 66 0.28 -3.06 13.16
C PRO A 66 0.09 -4.19 12.13
N PHE A 67 0.90 -5.23 12.17
CA PHE A 67 0.73 -6.45 11.36
C PHE A 67 0.78 -6.25 9.83
N ALA A 68 1.55 -5.27 9.36
CA ALA A 68 1.83 -5.12 7.93
C ALA A 68 3.03 -6.00 7.52
N HIS A 69 3.06 -6.44 6.26
CA HIS A 69 4.21 -7.10 5.64
C HIS A 69 4.61 -6.37 4.35
N ILE A 70 5.76 -5.72 4.37
CA ILE A 70 6.30 -4.98 3.22
C ILE A 70 7.54 -5.72 2.74
N ARG A 71 7.56 -6.18 1.48
CA ARG A 71 8.62 -7.07 1.02
C ARG A 71 8.94 -6.98 -0.48
N GLY A 72 10.06 -7.62 -0.85
CA GLY A 72 10.37 -7.93 -2.25
C GLY A 72 10.59 -6.69 -3.11
N GLY A 73 11.36 -5.72 -2.62
CA GLY A 73 11.66 -4.49 -3.35
C GLY A 73 10.53 -3.46 -3.31
N ALA A 74 9.61 -3.54 -2.34
CA ALA A 74 8.52 -2.58 -2.24
C ALA A 74 9.03 -1.17 -1.91
N VAL A 75 8.38 -0.16 -2.48
CA VAL A 75 8.69 1.25 -2.26
C VAL A 75 7.42 1.96 -1.80
N ILE A 76 7.39 2.37 -0.55
CA ILE A 76 6.30 3.14 0.03
C ILE A 76 6.71 4.61 0.03
N GLY A 77 6.00 5.47 -0.71
CA GLY A 77 6.26 6.90 -0.77
C GLY A 77 5.93 7.62 0.54
N ASP A 78 6.30 8.89 0.63
CA ASP A 78 6.10 9.71 1.83
C ASP A 78 4.62 9.82 2.23
N GLU A 79 4.37 10.07 3.52
CA GLU A 79 3.05 10.34 4.08
C GLU A 79 2.03 9.21 3.85
N CYS A 80 2.49 8.00 3.54
CA CYS A 80 1.62 6.85 3.36
C CYS A 80 1.14 6.28 4.69
N GLU A 81 -0.04 5.69 4.64
CA GLU A 81 -0.64 4.97 5.76
C GLU A 81 -0.90 3.51 5.33
N VAL A 82 -0.01 2.59 5.70
CA VAL A 82 -0.10 1.14 5.40
C VAL A 82 -0.36 0.39 6.69
N ARG A 83 -1.62 0.12 7.00
CA ARG A 83 -2.06 -0.26 8.35
C ARG A 83 -2.40 -1.75 8.42
N ASN A 84 -3.43 -2.11 9.19
CA ASN A 84 -3.53 -3.45 9.74
C ASN A 84 -3.74 -4.56 8.70
N TYR A 85 -2.89 -5.59 8.76
CA TYR A 85 -2.93 -6.77 7.89
C TYR A 85 -2.69 -6.49 6.39
N ALA A 86 -2.09 -5.36 6.06
CA ALA A 86 -1.68 -5.02 4.71
C ALA A 86 -0.44 -5.80 4.27
N GLU A 87 -0.43 -6.37 3.06
CA GLU A 87 0.77 -6.89 2.40
C GLU A 87 1.08 -6.09 1.13
N VAL A 88 2.31 -5.60 1.01
CA VAL A 88 2.82 -4.92 -0.18
C VAL A 88 4.08 -5.63 -0.66
N LYS A 89 4.07 -6.10 -1.91
CA LYS A 89 5.14 -6.93 -2.47
C LYS A 89 5.51 -6.50 -3.88
N ASN A 90 6.78 -6.19 -4.13
CA ASN A 90 7.27 -5.79 -5.45
C ASN A 90 6.41 -4.67 -6.09
N SER A 91 5.99 -3.73 -5.26
CA SER A 91 5.02 -2.68 -5.61
C SER A 91 5.52 -1.32 -5.17
N ARG A 92 5.09 -0.28 -5.89
CA ARG A 92 5.36 1.12 -5.56
C ARG A 92 4.06 1.82 -5.18
N LEU A 93 4.03 2.43 -4.00
CA LEU A 93 2.97 3.35 -3.56
C LEU A 93 3.49 4.78 -3.65
N GLY A 94 2.74 5.65 -4.33
CA GLY A 94 2.99 7.09 -4.40
C GLY A 94 2.75 7.79 -3.06
N ARG A 95 3.02 9.10 -3.02
CA ARG A 95 2.90 9.90 -1.79
C ARG A 95 1.45 9.92 -1.29
N GLY A 96 1.25 9.75 0.01
CA GLY A 96 -0.06 9.89 0.64
C GLY A 96 -1.07 8.80 0.29
N VAL A 97 -0.62 7.63 -0.18
CA VAL A 97 -1.50 6.47 -0.40
C VAL A 97 -2.01 5.96 0.94
N LYS A 98 -3.29 5.60 0.99
CA LYS A 98 -3.95 5.06 2.18
C LYS A 98 -4.40 3.63 1.93
N MET A 99 -3.89 2.72 2.73
CA MET A 99 -4.21 1.28 2.73
C MET A 99 -4.41 0.87 4.19
N HIS A 100 -5.57 1.21 4.73
CA HIS A 100 -5.82 1.15 6.18
C HIS A 100 -6.14 -0.24 6.71
N HIS A 101 -6.42 -1.20 5.85
CA HIS A 101 -6.94 -2.50 6.27
C HIS A 101 -6.31 -3.62 5.44
N PHE A 102 -6.68 -4.86 5.79
CA PHE A 102 -6.22 -6.06 5.10
C PHE A 102 -6.39 -5.89 3.59
N SER A 103 -5.31 -6.05 2.83
CA SER A 103 -5.28 -5.95 1.36
C SER A 103 -3.93 -6.50 0.89
N TYR A 104 -3.88 -7.00 -0.35
CA TYR A 104 -2.64 -7.48 -0.97
C TYR A 104 -2.37 -6.71 -2.25
N LEU A 105 -1.24 -6.00 -2.27
CA LEU A 105 -0.73 -5.27 -3.43
C LEU A 105 0.59 -5.89 -3.89
N GLY A 106 0.48 -6.88 -4.76
CA GLY A 106 1.58 -7.56 -5.43
C GLY A 106 1.77 -7.09 -6.86
N ASP A 107 3.01 -6.75 -7.23
CA ASP A 107 3.36 -6.35 -8.59
C ASP A 107 2.54 -5.14 -9.10
N ALA A 108 2.43 -4.09 -8.29
CA ALA A 108 1.57 -2.93 -8.56
C ALA A 108 2.31 -1.58 -8.57
N GLU A 109 1.75 -0.61 -9.31
CA GLU A 109 2.10 0.81 -9.22
C GLU A 109 0.86 1.59 -8.82
N VAL A 110 0.95 2.32 -7.71
CA VAL A 110 -0.17 3.10 -7.17
C VAL A 110 0.23 4.56 -7.11
N GLY A 111 -0.53 5.42 -7.78
CA GLY A 111 -0.29 6.86 -7.83
C GLY A 111 -0.63 7.56 -6.51
N ASP A 112 -0.17 8.81 -6.41
CA ASP A 112 -0.31 9.63 -5.21
C ASP A 112 -1.75 9.79 -4.74
N ARG A 113 -1.95 9.86 -3.42
CA ARG A 113 -3.22 10.16 -2.75
C ARG A 113 -4.36 9.20 -3.13
N THR A 114 -4.03 7.99 -3.54
CA THR A 114 -5.00 6.93 -3.83
C THR A 114 -5.42 6.22 -2.56
N ASN A 115 -6.71 5.88 -2.47
CA ASN A 115 -7.30 5.10 -1.39
C ASN A 115 -7.49 3.65 -1.82
N ILE A 116 -6.96 2.72 -1.03
CA ILE A 116 -7.10 1.28 -1.18
C ILE A 116 -8.10 0.78 -0.13
N GLY A 117 -9.28 0.35 -0.57
CA GLY A 117 -10.32 -0.19 0.29
C GLY A 117 -9.94 -1.54 0.90
N ALA A 118 -10.52 -1.87 2.05
CA ALA A 118 -10.29 -3.15 2.72
C ALA A 118 -10.62 -4.33 1.80
N GLY A 119 -9.84 -5.39 1.82
CA GLY A 119 -10.01 -6.56 0.95
C GLY A 119 -9.62 -6.35 -0.51
N THR A 120 -8.90 -5.26 -0.85
CA THR A 120 -8.39 -5.10 -2.21
C THR A 120 -7.30 -6.11 -2.49
N ILE A 121 -7.40 -6.80 -3.62
CA ILE A 121 -6.41 -7.76 -4.10
C ILE A 121 -6.02 -7.40 -5.53
N THR A 122 -4.73 -7.20 -5.77
CA THR A 122 -4.16 -7.26 -7.12
C THR A 122 -3.96 -8.73 -7.48
N CYS A 123 -4.83 -9.29 -8.32
CA CYS A 123 -4.74 -10.67 -8.78
C CYS A 123 -3.61 -10.76 -9.83
N ASN A 124 -2.38 -10.76 -9.34
CA ASN A 124 -1.15 -10.59 -10.11
C ASN A 124 -0.64 -11.90 -10.74
N TYR A 125 -1.24 -13.05 -10.49
CA TYR A 125 -0.78 -14.36 -10.97
C TYR A 125 -1.93 -15.12 -11.64
N ASP A 126 -1.73 -15.56 -12.88
CA ASP A 126 -2.74 -16.26 -13.69
C ASP A 126 -2.66 -17.80 -13.61
N GLY A 127 -1.75 -18.33 -12.80
CA GLY A 127 -1.43 -19.75 -12.73
C GLY A 127 -0.13 -20.14 -13.44
N VAL A 128 0.46 -19.23 -14.24
CA VAL A 128 1.68 -19.45 -15.02
C VAL A 128 2.68 -18.30 -14.83
N ALA A 129 2.24 -17.06 -15.01
CA ALA A 129 3.06 -15.87 -15.01
C ALA A 129 2.46 -14.77 -14.13
N LYS A 130 3.30 -13.80 -13.78
CA LYS A 130 2.88 -12.62 -13.01
C LYS A 130 2.71 -11.40 -13.91
N HIS A 131 1.71 -10.58 -13.60
CA HIS A 131 1.32 -9.41 -14.38
C HIS A 131 1.19 -8.17 -13.51
N ARG A 132 1.40 -6.99 -14.10
CA ARG A 132 1.38 -5.71 -13.38
C ARG A 132 -0.03 -5.13 -13.29
N THR A 133 -0.35 -4.50 -12.16
CA THR A 133 -1.52 -3.62 -12.01
C THR A 133 -1.07 -2.17 -11.89
N ILE A 134 -1.69 -1.26 -12.64
CA ILE A 134 -1.42 0.18 -12.56
C ILE A 134 -2.66 0.87 -11.99
N ILE A 135 -2.51 1.63 -10.92
CA ILE A 135 -3.55 2.43 -10.29
C ILE A 135 -3.07 3.88 -10.30
N GLY A 136 -3.84 4.76 -10.93
CA GLY A 136 -3.51 6.18 -11.09
C GLY A 136 -3.54 6.95 -9.77
N ARG A 137 -3.37 8.28 -9.88
CA ARG A 137 -3.42 9.21 -8.76
C ARG A 137 -4.86 9.50 -8.33
N GLY A 138 -5.09 9.71 -7.05
CA GLY A 138 -6.40 10.12 -6.51
C GLY A 138 -7.52 9.12 -6.80
N VAL A 139 -7.19 7.85 -7.04
CA VAL A 139 -8.17 6.79 -7.27
C VAL A 139 -8.79 6.40 -5.94
N PHE A 140 -10.07 6.01 -5.99
CA PHE A 140 -10.73 5.37 -4.86
C PHE A 140 -11.07 3.93 -5.22
N ILE A 141 -10.37 2.98 -4.62
CA ILE A 141 -10.69 1.56 -4.71
C ILE A 141 -11.65 1.21 -3.57
N GLY A 142 -12.87 0.77 -3.93
CA GLY A 142 -13.86 0.30 -2.98
C GLY A 142 -13.45 -1.01 -2.31
N SER A 143 -14.00 -1.28 -1.12
CA SER A 143 -13.69 -2.51 -0.39
C SER A 143 -14.02 -3.76 -1.22
N ASP A 144 -13.27 -4.84 -0.99
CA ASP A 144 -13.46 -6.13 -1.67
C ASP A 144 -13.36 -6.01 -3.21
N THR A 145 -12.48 -5.12 -3.70
CA THR A 145 -12.22 -4.98 -5.13
C THR A 145 -11.12 -5.96 -5.56
N MET A 146 -11.42 -6.81 -6.55
CA MET A 146 -10.44 -7.64 -7.23
C MET A 146 -9.96 -6.93 -8.50
N LEU A 147 -8.65 -6.73 -8.63
CA LEU A 147 -8.01 -6.13 -9.81
C LEU A 147 -7.29 -7.24 -10.57
N ILE A 148 -7.90 -7.77 -11.63
CA ILE A 148 -7.33 -8.88 -12.40
C ILE A 148 -6.24 -8.34 -13.33
N ALA A 149 -4.99 -8.61 -13.00
CA ALA A 149 -3.85 -8.13 -13.77
C ALA A 149 -3.71 -8.92 -15.09
N PRO A 150 -3.22 -8.29 -16.18
CA PRO A 150 -2.84 -6.88 -16.26
C PRO A 150 -4.07 -5.96 -16.37
N VAL A 151 -4.06 -4.86 -15.60
CA VAL A 151 -5.12 -3.84 -15.67
C VAL A 151 -4.62 -2.47 -15.22
N THR A 152 -5.16 -1.42 -15.85
CA THR A 152 -4.94 -0.02 -15.51
C THR A 152 -6.22 0.63 -14.99
N VAL A 153 -6.17 1.24 -13.81
CA VAL A 153 -7.22 2.10 -13.26
C VAL A 153 -6.74 3.54 -13.33
N GLY A 154 -7.29 4.32 -14.25
CA GLY A 154 -6.84 5.69 -14.54
C GLY A 154 -7.06 6.68 -13.40
N ASP A 155 -6.38 7.82 -13.48
CA ASP A 155 -6.42 8.89 -12.48
C ASP A 155 -7.85 9.29 -12.09
N GLY A 156 -8.11 9.45 -10.80
CA GLY A 156 -9.41 9.88 -10.28
C GLY A 156 -10.57 8.89 -10.48
N ALA A 157 -10.30 7.68 -10.98
CA ALA A 157 -11.32 6.65 -11.13
C ALA A 157 -11.83 6.15 -9.77
N PHE A 158 -12.96 5.46 -9.81
CA PHE A 158 -13.65 4.93 -8.64
C PHE A 158 -14.09 3.49 -8.89
N THR A 159 -13.78 2.56 -7.99
CA THR A 159 -14.43 1.25 -7.94
C THR A 159 -15.43 1.23 -6.79
N ALA A 160 -16.64 0.73 -7.05
CA ALA A 160 -17.57 0.42 -5.98
C ALA A 160 -17.12 -0.83 -5.21
N THR A 161 -17.67 -1.01 -4.01
CA THR A 161 -17.45 -2.21 -3.21
C THR A 161 -17.80 -3.49 -3.98
N GLY A 162 -16.99 -4.54 -3.83
CA GLY A 162 -17.22 -5.85 -4.45
C GLY A 162 -16.99 -5.87 -5.97
N ALA A 163 -16.28 -4.89 -6.53
CA ALA A 163 -16.02 -4.85 -7.96
C ALA A 163 -14.94 -5.87 -8.39
N VAL A 164 -15.17 -6.57 -9.51
CA VAL A 164 -14.15 -7.40 -10.16
C VAL A 164 -13.73 -6.74 -11.47
N VAL A 165 -12.60 -6.03 -11.43
CA VAL A 165 -12.09 -5.26 -12.56
C VAL A 165 -11.28 -6.18 -13.47
N THR A 166 -11.80 -6.38 -14.69
CA THR A 166 -11.21 -7.29 -15.69
C THR A 166 -10.71 -6.56 -16.94
N ARG A 167 -10.89 -5.24 -17.00
CA ARG A 167 -10.51 -4.37 -18.10
C ARG A 167 -10.11 -3.02 -17.56
N ASP A 168 -9.31 -2.29 -18.33
CA ASP A 168 -8.87 -0.94 -17.97
C ASP A 168 -10.07 -0.03 -17.66
N VAL A 169 -9.90 0.78 -16.63
CA VAL A 169 -10.86 1.80 -16.19
C VAL A 169 -10.29 3.15 -16.58
N PRO A 170 -10.90 3.87 -17.55
CA PRO A 170 -10.46 5.22 -17.90
C PRO A 170 -10.45 6.19 -16.71
N ALA A 171 -9.63 7.24 -16.83
CA ALA A 171 -9.55 8.29 -15.82
C ALA A 171 -10.93 8.91 -15.52
N GLY A 172 -11.21 9.16 -14.24
CA GLY A 172 -12.47 9.71 -13.75
C GLY A 172 -13.68 8.77 -13.84
N MET A 173 -13.54 7.58 -14.43
CA MET A 173 -14.66 6.64 -14.58
C MET A 173 -14.98 5.95 -13.26
N SER A 174 -16.27 5.72 -13.02
CA SER A 174 -16.76 4.89 -11.92
C SER A 174 -17.21 3.51 -12.44
N VAL A 175 -16.76 2.43 -11.81
CA VAL A 175 -17.14 1.05 -12.18
C VAL A 175 -17.68 0.25 -10.99
N ARG A 176 -18.60 -0.68 -11.22
CA ARG A 176 -19.18 -1.57 -10.19
C ARG A 176 -19.55 -2.95 -10.75
N GLY A 177 -19.67 -3.93 -9.85
CA GLY A 177 -20.21 -5.26 -10.15
C GLY A 177 -19.17 -6.31 -10.55
N VAL A 178 -19.67 -7.51 -10.88
CA VAL A 178 -18.87 -8.69 -11.22
C VAL A 178 -19.37 -9.28 -12.55
N PRO A 179 -18.65 -9.08 -13.68
CA PRO A 179 -17.50 -8.19 -13.83
C PRO A 179 -17.88 -6.71 -13.74
N ALA A 180 -16.89 -5.86 -13.43
CA ALA A 180 -17.07 -4.43 -13.25
C ALA A 180 -17.51 -3.76 -14.56
N LYS A 181 -18.53 -2.91 -14.47
CA LYS A 181 -19.05 -2.11 -15.59
C LYS A 181 -19.18 -0.64 -15.21
N PRO A 182 -19.08 0.29 -16.16
CA PRO A 182 -19.29 1.71 -15.91
C PRO A 182 -20.65 1.99 -15.26
N PHE A 183 -20.69 2.96 -14.36
CA PHE A 183 -21.93 3.49 -13.80
C PHE A 183 -21.79 4.98 -13.46
N GLU A 184 -22.91 5.68 -13.40
CA GLU A 184 -22.94 7.07 -12.93
C GLU A 184 -23.00 7.13 -11.41
N ARG A 185 -22.04 7.82 -10.80
CA ARG A 185 -22.01 8.07 -9.36
C ARG A 185 -22.79 9.35 -9.07
N LYS A 186 -23.78 9.28 -8.18
CA LYS A 186 -24.41 10.50 -7.63
C LYS A 186 -23.37 11.30 -6.85
N GLU A 187 -23.37 12.61 -7.00
CA GLU A 187 -22.48 13.48 -6.24
C GLU A 187 -22.79 13.39 -4.74
N ARG A 188 -21.75 13.47 -3.89
CA ARG A 188 -21.94 13.57 -2.43
C ARG A 188 -22.79 14.81 -2.15
N GLY A 189 -24.01 14.59 -1.63
CA GLY A 189 -24.98 15.66 -1.35
C GLY A 189 -26.33 15.48 -2.05
N GLN A 190 -26.43 14.59 -3.04
CA GLN A 190 -27.71 14.22 -3.65
C GLN A 190 -28.33 13.05 -2.88
N THR A 191 -29.22 13.33 -1.92
CA THR A 191 -30.09 12.31 -1.33
C THR A 191 -31.01 11.75 -2.42
N SER A 192 -31.11 10.41 -2.53
CA SER A 192 -32.19 9.79 -3.30
C SER A 192 -33.55 10.13 -2.66
N PRO A 193 -34.65 10.22 -3.44
CA PRO A 193 -35.99 10.39 -2.91
C PRO A 193 -36.40 9.22 -2.00
#